data_AF-A0AA94HQB2-F1
#
_entry.id   AF-A0AA94HQB2-F1
#
_cell.length_a   1.000
_cell.length_b   1.000
_cell.length_c   1.000
_cell.angle_alpha   90.00
_cell.angle_beta   90.00
_cell.angle_gamma   90.00
#
_symmetry.space_group_name_H-M   'P 1'
#
loop_
_entity.id
_entity.type
_entity.pdbx_description
1 polymer ?
#
loop_
_entity_poly.entity_id
_entity_poly.type
_entity_poly.pdbx_seq_one_letter_code
_entity_poly.pdbx_strand_id
1 'polypeptide(L)'
;MNETIDDLTVQYEENGQIIINELDKVVLSKGLWTTILFRYQQWQPEKDDFGPDMYVIRRYKKSGGEYRQQSKFTISSAEQARKIVDALGSWIS
;
A
#
# COMPACT_ATOMS: atom_id res chain seq x y z
N MET A 1 -13.56 6.27 -8.34
CA MET A 1 -12.78 7.33 -9.00
C MET A 1 -11.72 7.76 -8.01
N ASN A 2 -10.50 8.08 -8.44
CA ASN A 2 -9.39 8.40 -7.53
C ASN A 2 -9.20 9.92 -7.41
N GLU A 3 -10.25 10.65 -7.04
CA GLU A 3 -10.24 12.13 -7.05
C GLU A 3 -9.59 12.70 -5.78
N THR A 4 -9.80 12.01 -4.66
CA THR A 4 -9.26 12.36 -3.34
C THR A 4 -8.22 11.34 -2.88
N ILE A 5 -7.47 11.68 -1.84
CA ILE A 5 -6.50 10.76 -1.23
C ILE A 5 -7.24 9.60 -0.52
N ASP A 6 -8.45 9.87 -0.01
CA ASP A 6 -9.25 8.87 0.70
C ASP A 6 -9.79 7.79 -0.23
N ASP A 7 -9.98 8.11 -1.51
CA ASP A 7 -10.36 7.14 -2.55
C ASP A 7 -9.22 6.16 -2.91
N LEU A 8 -7.97 6.51 -2.60
CA LEU A 8 -6.82 5.67 -2.94
C LEU A 8 -6.77 4.46 -2.02
N THR A 9 -6.88 3.28 -2.63
CA THR A 9 -6.87 1.98 -1.96
C THR A 9 -6.03 0.96 -2.73
N VAL A 10 -5.61 -0.09 -2.03
CA VAL A 10 -5.04 -1.32 -2.59
C VAL A 10 -6.01 -2.49 -2.57
N GLN A 11 -7.21 -2.33 -1.98
CA GLN A 11 -8.23 -3.38 -1.96
C GLN A 11 -8.59 -3.78 -3.39
N TYR A 12 -8.60 -5.10 -3.64
CA TYR A 12 -8.93 -5.67 -4.93
C TYR A 12 -9.85 -6.86 -4.73
N GLU A 13 -10.98 -6.82 -5.44
CA GLU A 13 -12.00 -7.86 -5.44
C GLU A 13 -12.15 -8.39 -6.86
N GLU A 14 -12.24 -9.71 -7.00
CA GLU A 14 -12.43 -10.40 -8.26
C GLU A 14 -13.53 -11.45 -8.09
N ASN A 15 -14.59 -11.37 -8.91
CA ASN A 15 -15.73 -12.30 -8.88
C ASN A 15 -16.39 -12.46 -7.49
N GLY A 16 -16.46 -11.39 -6.68
CA GLY A 16 -17.03 -11.44 -5.33
C GLY A 16 -16.06 -11.90 -4.24
N GLN A 17 -14.84 -12.28 -4.59
CA GLN A 17 -13.78 -12.66 -3.65
C GLN A 17 -12.79 -11.52 -3.47
N ILE A 18 -12.51 -11.14 -2.22
CA ILE A 18 -11.43 -10.20 -1.92
C ILE A 18 -10.10 -10.93 -2.11
N ILE A 19 -9.33 -10.50 -3.10
CA ILE A 19 -8.00 -11.04 -3.43
C ILE A 19 -6.91 -10.27 -2.68
N ILE A 20 -7.07 -8.95 -2.55
CA ILE A 20 -6.22 -8.08 -1.74
C ILE A 20 -7.12 -7.38 -0.72
N ASN A 21 -6.91 -7.68 0.56
CA ASN A 21 -7.61 -7.07 1.68
C ASN A 21 -6.75 -5.93 2.25
N GLU A 22 -7.18 -4.67 2.06
CA GLU A 22 -6.51 -3.53 2.69
C GLU A 22 -6.84 -3.52 4.19
N LEU A 23 -5.81 -3.47 5.04
CA LEU A 23 -5.96 -3.43 6.49
C LEU A 23 -5.80 -2.01 7.04
N ASP A 24 -4.90 -1.23 6.45
CA ASP A 24 -4.61 0.14 6.89
C ASP A 24 -3.88 0.94 5.81
N LYS A 25 -3.91 2.27 5.93
CA LYS A 25 -3.12 3.18 5.10
C LYS A 25 -2.62 4.39 5.87
N VAL A 26 -1.39 4.78 5.60
CA VAL A 26 -0.75 5.98 6.17
C VAL A 26 -0.28 6.89 5.04
N VAL A 27 -0.71 8.15 5.07
CA VAL A 27 -0.33 9.16 4.08
C VAL A 27 1.00 9.80 4.50
N LEU A 28 2.08 9.49 3.77
CA LEU A 28 3.43 10.00 4.03
C LEU A 28 3.64 11.39 3.42
N SER A 29 2.99 11.71 2.31
CA SER A 29 3.02 13.04 1.69
C SER A 29 1.70 13.36 0.98
N LYS A 30 1.29 14.63 0.96
CA LYS A 30 0.03 15.11 0.34
C LYS A 30 0.31 16.15 -0.75
N GLY A 31 -0.58 16.25 -1.74
CA GLY A 31 -0.59 17.30 -2.77
C GLY A 31 -0.72 16.75 -4.19
N LEU A 32 -0.19 17.46 -5.19
CA LEU A 32 -0.12 16.94 -6.56
C LEU A 32 0.71 15.66 -6.67
N TRP A 33 1.66 15.48 -5.75
CA TRP A 33 2.39 14.24 -5.56
C TRP A 33 2.10 13.69 -4.17
N THR A 34 1.44 12.53 -4.13
CA THR A 34 0.99 11.90 -2.88
C THR A 34 1.68 10.56 -2.73
N THR A 35 2.20 10.27 -1.54
CA THR A 35 2.87 9.00 -1.22
C THR A 35 2.13 8.35 -0.06
N ILE A 36 1.71 7.10 -0.24
CA ILE A 36 0.91 6.36 0.74
C ILE A 36 1.60 5.04 1.01
N LEU A 37 1.73 4.69 2.29
CA LEU A 37 2.07 3.36 2.75
C LEU A 37 0.76 2.61 3.05
N PHE A 38 0.59 1.44 2.45
CA PHE A 38 -0.55 0.55 2.71
C PHE A 38 -0.07 -0.71 3.42
N ARG A 39 -0.90 -1.21 4.35
CA ARG A 39 -0.82 -2.55 4.93
C ARG A 39 -1.97 -3.38 4.37
N TYR A 40 -1.68 -4.58 3.90
CA TYR A 40 -2.68 -5.44 3.27
C TYR A 40 -2.35 -6.91 3.47
N GLN A 41 -3.33 -7.77 3.19
CA GLN A 41 -3.13 -9.21 3.07
C GLN A 41 -3.58 -9.68 1.70
N GLN A 42 -3.00 -10.79 1.25
CA GLN A 42 -3.34 -11.42 -0.02
C GLN A 42 -4.02 -12.77 0.24
N TRP A 43 -5.13 -13.01 -0.45
CA TRP A 43 -5.84 -14.29 -0.41
C TRP A 43 -4.94 -15.43 -0.87
N GLN A 44 -4.94 -16.55 -0.14
CA GLN A 44 -4.20 -17.76 -0.47
C GLN A 44 -5.20 -18.90 -0.72
N PRO A 45 -5.57 -19.18 -1.99
CA PRO A 45 -6.58 -20.19 -2.31
C PRO A 45 -6.25 -21.58 -1.76
N GLU A 46 -4.97 -21.91 -1.68
CA GLU A 46 -4.48 -23.19 -1.14
C GLU A 46 -4.76 -23.38 0.35
N LYS A 47 -4.96 -22.28 1.09
CA LYS A 47 -5.20 -22.27 2.54
C LYS A 47 -6.60 -21.85 2.92
N ASP A 48 -7.39 -21.41 1.94
CA ASP A 48 -8.71 -20.81 2.15
C ASP A 48 -8.67 -19.67 3.20
N ASP A 49 -7.58 -18.91 3.21
CA ASP A 49 -7.35 -17.82 4.17
C ASP A 49 -6.44 -16.73 3.58
N PHE A 50 -6.37 -15.61 4.28
CA PHE A 50 -5.42 -14.53 4.00
C PHE A 50 -4.00 -14.89 4.48
N GLY A 51 -3.02 -14.49 3.69
CA GLY A 51 -1.61 -14.58 4.04
C GLY A 51 -1.20 -13.63 5.16
N PRO A 52 0.10 -13.64 5.53
CA PRO A 52 0.65 -12.69 6.48
C PRO A 52 0.56 -11.25 5.94
N ASP A 53 0.78 -10.29 6.83
CA ASP A 53 0.81 -8.89 6.47
C ASP A 53 1.91 -8.56 5.47
N MET A 54 1.48 -7.82 4.45
CA MET A 54 2.30 -7.25 3.39
C MET A 54 2.16 -5.73 3.42
N TYR A 55 3.15 -5.04 2.88
CA TYR A 55 3.11 -3.58 2.81
C TYR A 55 3.51 -3.11 1.42
N VAL A 56 2.98 -1.96 1.02
CA VAL A 56 3.40 -1.32 -0.24
C VAL A 56 3.41 0.18 -0.09
N ILE A 57 4.50 0.81 -0.50
CA ILE A 57 4.57 2.25 -0.68
C ILE A 57 4.19 2.55 -2.12
N ARG A 58 3.15 3.35 -2.34
CA ARG A 58 2.74 3.80 -3.67
C ARG A 58 2.87 5.31 -3.76
N ARG A 59 3.40 5.78 -4.89
CA ARG A 59 3.41 7.22 -5.22
C ARG A 59 2.43 7.49 -6.33
N TYR A 60 1.63 8.53 -6.16
CA TYR A 60 0.60 8.99 -7.06
C TYR A 60 0.89 10.41 -7.53
N LYS A 61 0.48 10.72 -8.76
CA LYS A 61 0.46 12.07 -9.31
C LYS A 61 -0.97 12.45 -9.66
N LYS A 62 -1.45 13.59 -9.17
CA LYS A 62 -2.75 14.16 -9.55
C LYS A 62 -2.62 14.90 -10.88
N SER A 63 -3.43 14.53 -11.86
CA SER A 63 -3.49 15.19 -13.17
C SER A 63 -4.91 15.07 -13.71
N GLY A 64 -5.47 16.18 -14.19
CA GLY A 64 -6.84 16.18 -14.73
C GLY A 64 -7.91 15.79 -13.70
N GLY A 65 -7.71 16.17 -12.43
CA GLY A 65 -8.67 15.88 -11.35
C GLY A 65 -8.46 14.53 -10.66
N GLU A 66 -7.67 13.62 -11.22
CA GLU A 66 -7.51 12.26 -10.70
C GLU A 66 -6.06 11.93 -10.33
N TYR A 67 -5.90 11.10 -9.29
CA TYR A 67 -4.62 10.50 -8.92
C TYR A 67 -4.33 9.26 -9.75
N ARG A 68 -3.15 9.24 -10.37
CA ARG A 68 -2.62 8.07 -11.09
C ARG A 68 -1.37 7.57 -10.40
N GLN A 69 -1.31 6.26 -10.13
CA GLN A 69 -0.12 5.62 -9.59
C GLN A 69 1.04 5.80 -10.58
N GLN A 70 2.20 6.22 -10.07
CA GLN A 70 3.43 6.43 -10.83
C GLN A 70 4.47 5.37 -10.51
N SER A 71 4.62 5.04 -9.23
CA SER A 71 5.57 4.02 -8.78
C SER A 71 5.03 3.26 -7.57
N LYS A 72 5.60 2.07 -7.33
CA LYS A 72 5.32 1.25 -6.16
C LYS A 72 6.60 0.56 -5.69
N PHE A 73 6.69 0.35 -4.38
CA PHE A 73 7.70 -0.47 -3.74
C PHE A 73 7.01 -1.43 -2.76
N THR A 74 7.10 -2.73 -3.04
CA THR A 74 6.48 -3.77 -2.20
C THR A 74 7.45 -4.21 -1.11
N ILE A 75 6.93 -4.36 0.10
CA ILE A 75 7.61 -4.89 1.28
C ILE A 75 6.91 -6.20 1.62
N SER A 76 7.55 -7.31 1.26
CA SER A 76 6.91 -8.62 1.20
C SER A 76 6.92 -9.39 2.53
N SER A 77 7.47 -8.81 3.60
CA SER A 77 7.49 -9.44 4.91
C SER A 77 7.70 -8.44 6.04
N ALA A 78 7.29 -8.82 7.24
CA ALA A 78 7.59 -8.08 8.46
C ALA A 78 9.11 -7.96 8.72
N GLU A 79 9.92 -8.94 8.30
CA GLU A 79 11.38 -8.88 8.43
C GLU A 79 11.97 -7.76 7.54
N GLN A 80 11.53 -7.67 6.29
CA GLN A 80 11.97 -6.61 5.39
C GLN A 80 11.54 -5.23 5.90
N ALA A 81 10.32 -5.12 6.44
CA ALA A 81 9.83 -3.89 7.06
C ALA A 81 10.71 -3.46 8.24
N ARG A 82 11.08 -4.38 9.13
CA ARG A 82 11.98 -4.10 10.27
C ARG A 82 13.34 -3.60 9.81
N LYS A 83 13.95 -4.25 8.81
CA LYS A 83 15.24 -3.79 8.24
C LYS A 83 15.18 -2.36 7.70
N ILE A 84 14.07 -1.98 7.07
CA ILE A 84 13.85 -0.61 6.58
C ILE A 84 13.74 0.36 7.77
N VAL A 85 12.96 0.02 8.80
CA VAL A 85 12.81 0.83 10.02
C VAL A 85 14.16 1.03 10.71
N ASP A 86 14.93 -0.04 10.91
CA ASP A 86 16.24 0.02 11.57
C ASP A 86 17.23 0.90 10.78
N ALA A 87 17.30 0.72 9.45
CA ALA A 87 18.17 1.52 8.59
C ALA A 87 17.80 3.01 8.62
N LEU A 88 16.52 3.33 8.42
CA LEU A 88 16.05 4.72 8.47
C LEU A 88 16.27 5.33 9.85
N GLY A 89 15.94 4.59 10.92
CA GLY A 89 16.19 5.00 12.30
C GLY A 89 17.64 5.36 12.55
N SER A 90 18.59 4.56 12.05
CA SER A 90 20.03 4.82 12.20
C SER A 90 20.52 6.09 11.50
N TRP A 91 19.84 6.54 10.44
CA TRP A 91 20.23 7.73 9.67
C TRP A 91 19.59 9.03 10.16
N ILE A 92 18.41 8.95 10.75
CA ILE A 92 17.65 10.13 11.22
C ILE A 92 17.84 10.43 12.71
N SER A 93 18.61 9.59 13.41
CA SER A 93 18.96 9.78 14.82
C SER A 93 20.08 10.80 15.01
#